data_AF-A0A7C1TQL7-F1
#
_entry.id   AF-A0A7C1TQL7-F1
#
_cell.length_a   1.000
_cell.length_b   1.000
_cell.length_c   1.000
_cell.angle_alpha   90.00
_cell.angle_beta   90.00
_cell.angle_gamma   90.00
#
_symmetry.space_group_name_H-M   'P 1'
#
loop_
_entity.id
_entity.type
_entity.pdbx_description
1 polymer ?
#
loop_
_entity_poly.entity_id
_entity_poly.type
_entity_poly.pdbx_seq_one_letter_code
_entity_poly.pdbx_strand_id
1 'polypeptide(L)'
;MGLLRNSGTDKESMNEKIFREYDIRGIAGSELTGDFAYLLGRAFGTYLRSVNPAAGRITVGRDARLSSGELARGLIRGVVCTGIDVVDVGLCPTPLQYFSIFHLDADGGIMVTGSHNPPEYNGFKLSIGKETIYGDSIQRLREILFNR
;
A
#
# COMPACT_ATOMS: atom_id res chain seq x y z
N MET A 1 -20.22 2.16 -34.95
CA MET A 1 -20.06 3.35 -34.11
C MET A 1 -20.55 2.99 -32.71
N GLY A 2 -19.74 2.27 -31.94
CA GLY A 2 -19.15 2.83 -30.71
C GLY A 2 -19.88 2.31 -29.47
N LEU A 3 -19.64 1.04 -29.09
CA LEU A 3 -20.14 0.46 -27.84
C LEU A 3 -19.44 1.15 -26.66
N LEU A 4 -20.22 1.88 -25.86
CA LEU A 4 -19.81 2.41 -24.56
C LEU A 4 -19.47 1.22 -23.65
N ARG A 5 -18.18 1.00 -23.39
CA ARG A 5 -17.73 0.05 -22.36
C ARG A 5 -18.09 0.62 -20.99
N ASN A 6 -18.81 -0.18 -20.22
CA ASN A 6 -19.27 0.12 -18.88
C ASN A 6 -18.06 0.14 -17.93
N SER A 7 -17.54 1.32 -17.59
CA SER A 7 -16.29 1.51 -16.84
C SER A 7 -16.32 1.08 -15.36
N GLY A 8 -17.48 0.61 -14.86
CA GLY A 8 -17.67 0.14 -13.48
C GLY A 8 -17.23 -1.31 -13.25
N THR A 9 -17.57 -2.21 -14.16
CA THR A 9 -17.34 -3.67 -14.01
C THR A 9 -15.87 -4.05 -14.16
N ASP A 10 -15.13 -3.33 -15.00
CA ASP A 10 -13.69 -3.58 -15.24
C ASP A 10 -12.83 -3.15 -14.05
N LYS A 11 -13.24 -2.11 -13.33
CA LYS A 11 -12.58 -1.67 -12.09
C LYS A 11 -12.83 -2.66 -10.96
N GLU A 12 -14.07 -3.09 -10.72
CA GLU A 12 -14.40 -4.08 -9.69
C GLU A 12 -13.67 -5.42 -9.91
N SER A 13 -13.60 -5.90 -11.14
CA SER A 13 -12.85 -7.10 -11.56
C SER A 13 -11.34 -7.01 -11.31
N MET A 14 -10.74 -5.83 -11.55
CA MET A 14 -9.33 -5.59 -11.27
C MET A 14 -9.06 -5.46 -9.76
N ASN A 15 -10.03 -4.92 -9.00
CA ASN A 15 -9.93 -4.72 -7.56
C ASN A 15 -9.86 -6.05 -6.79
N GLU A 16 -10.63 -7.07 -7.17
CA GLU A 16 -10.56 -8.40 -6.56
C GLU A 16 -9.23 -9.12 -6.85
N LYS A 17 -8.62 -8.86 -8.01
CA LYS A 17 -7.41 -9.58 -8.44
C LYS A 17 -6.14 -9.12 -7.72
N ILE A 18 -6.06 -7.83 -7.38
CA ILE A 18 -4.86 -7.27 -6.76
C ILE A 18 -4.88 -7.35 -5.23
N PHE A 19 -6.05 -7.43 -4.60
CA PHE A 19 -6.18 -7.63 -3.16
C PHE A 19 -6.15 -9.13 -2.83
N ARG A 20 -5.05 -9.59 -2.24
CA ARG A 20 -4.93 -10.96 -1.72
C ARG A 20 -5.29 -10.98 -0.23
N GLU A 21 -5.30 -12.16 0.37
CA GLU A 21 -5.66 -12.34 1.79
C GLU A 21 -4.68 -11.64 2.75
N TYR A 22 -3.41 -11.49 2.36
CA TYR A 22 -2.32 -11.00 3.22
C TYR A 22 -1.47 -9.87 2.61
N ASP A 23 -1.68 -9.49 1.34
CA ASP A 23 -0.97 -8.39 0.68
C ASP A 23 -1.72 -7.85 -0.55
N ILE A 24 -1.17 -6.80 -1.17
CA ILE A 24 -1.65 -6.24 -2.44
C ILE A 24 -0.60 -6.52 -3.52
N ARG A 25 -1.00 -7.07 -4.66
CA ARG A 25 -0.09 -7.62 -5.66
C ARG A 25 -0.63 -7.44 -7.08
N GLY A 26 0.11 -6.74 -7.95
CA GLY A 26 -0.29 -6.50 -9.35
C GLY A 26 0.84 -6.04 -10.27
N ILE A 27 0.59 -6.02 -11.58
CA ILE A 27 1.53 -5.59 -12.61
C ILE A 27 1.76 -4.08 -12.47
N ALA A 28 3.03 -3.69 -12.38
CA ALA A 28 3.40 -2.29 -12.24
C ALA A 28 3.20 -1.53 -13.56
N GLY A 29 2.74 -0.28 -13.47
CA GLY A 29 2.48 0.59 -14.62
C GLY A 29 1.12 0.36 -15.28
N SER A 30 0.42 -0.75 -14.99
CA SER A 30 -0.95 -1.00 -15.43
C SER A 30 -1.93 -1.07 -14.26
N GLU A 31 -1.75 -2.05 -13.37
CA GLU A 31 -2.62 -2.28 -12.21
C GLU A 31 -2.14 -1.47 -10.99
N LEU A 32 -0.82 -1.43 -10.79
CA LEU A 32 -0.19 -0.65 -9.74
C LEU A 32 0.54 0.55 -10.35
N THR A 33 -0.09 1.71 -10.27
CA THR A 33 0.45 3.00 -10.74
C THR A 33 0.83 3.90 -9.55
N GLY A 34 1.59 4.98 -9.80
CA GLY A 34 1.84 5.99 -8.78
C GLY A 34 0.55 6.61 -8.19
N ASP A 35 -0.50 6.75 -9.00
CA ASP A 35 -1.81 7.23 -8.54
C ASP A 35 -2.54 6.21 -7.68
N PHE A 36 -2.50 4.93 -8.06
CA PHE A 36 -3.01 3.86 -7.20
C PHE A 36 -2.28 3.87 -5.85
N ALA A 37 -0.95 3.95 -5.86
CA ALA A 37 -0.16 4.00 -4.64
C ALA A 37 -0.50 5.21 -3.77
N TYR A 38 -0.74 6.38 -4.36
CA TYR A 38 -1.23 7.55 -3.63
C TYR A 38 -2.58 7.30 -2.95
N LEU A 39 -3.54 6.72 -3.67
CA LEU A 39 -4.84 6.40 -3.10
C LEU A 39 -4.73 5.35 -1.98
N LEU A 40 -3.89 4.33 -2.18
CA LEU A 40 -3.59 3.32 -1.17
C LEU A 40 -2.97 3.95 0.09
N GLY A 41 -2.01 4.84 -0.07
CA GLY A 41 -1.37 5.53 1.06
C GLY A 41 -2.37 6.34 1.86
N ARG A 42 -3.27 7.06 1.17
CA ARG A 42 -4.35 7.80 1.82
C ARG A 42 -5.33 6.88 2.55
N ALA A 43 -5.74 5.78 1.91
CA ALA A 43 -6.63 4.81 2.53
C ALA A 43 -6.00 4.17 3.77
N PHE A 44 -4.71 3.83 3.70
CA PHE A 44 -3.96 3.30 4.82
C PHE A 44 -3.87 4.29 5.98
N GLY A 45 -3.53 5.56 5.71
CA GLY A 45 -3.45 6.58 6.76
C GLY A 45 -4.81 6.84 7.43
N THR A 46 -5.89 6.92 6.65
CA THR A 46 -7.26 6.99 7.18
C THR A 46 -7.59 5.79 8.05
N TYR A 47 -7.27 4.58 7.59
CA TYR A 47 -7.52 3.36 8.36
C TYR A 47 -6.73 3.35 9.66
N LEU A 48 -5.44 3.67 9.61
CA LEU A 48 -4.58 3.75 10.79
C LEU A 48 -5.11 4.73 11.83
N ARG A 49 -5.53 5.94 11.43
CA ARG A 49 -6.15 6.92 12.34
C ARG A 49 -7.49 6.44 12.92
N SER A 50 -8.25 5.62 12.17
CA SER A 50 -9.53 5.09 12.66
C SER A 50 -9.36 4.06 13.78
N VAL A 51 -8.26 3.29 13.78
CA VAL A 51 -7.97 2.27 14.79
C VAL A 51 -7.02 2.76 15.88
N ASN A 52 -6.17 3.74 15.57
CA ASN A 52 -5.28 4.44 16.49
C ASN A 52 -5.35 5.95 16.23
N PRO A 53 -6.27 6.69 16.89
CA PRO A 53 -6.43 8.13 16.69
C PRO A 53 -5.17 8.95 16.98
N ALA A 54 -4.25 8.43 17.81
CA ALA A 54 -2.99 9.08 18.15
C ALA A 54 -1.85 8.80 17.15
N ALA A 55 -2.04 7.88 16.20
CA ALA A 55 -0.99 7.47 15.26
C ALA A 55 -0.37 8.66 14.53
N GLY A 56 0.93 8.85 14.70
CA GLY A 56 1.65 10.00 14.19
C GLY A 56 2.69 9.64 13.13
N ARG A 57 3.17 8.40 13.08
CA ARG A 57 4.31 8.04 12.24
C ARG A 57 4.28 6.60 11.75
N ILE A 58 4.62 6.39 10.49
CA ILE A 58 4.92 5.05 9.94
C ILE A 58 6.30 4.98 9.30
N THR A 59 6.74 3.76 9.00
CA THR A 59 7.94 3.50 8.19
C THR A 59 7.55 2.99 6.81
N VAL A 60 8.23 3.46 5.76
CA VAL A 60 8.07 2.94 4.40
C VAL A 60 9.41 2.46 3.88
N GLY A 61 9.46 1.22 3.41
CA GLY A 61 10.63 0.63 2.76
C GLY A 61 10.27 0.14 1.37
N ARG A 62 11.29 -0.11 0.53
CA ARG A 62 11.08 -0.65 -0.82
C ARG A 62 12.19 -1.58 -1.28
N ASP A 63 11.84 -2.51 -2.16
CA ASP A 63 12.83 -3.37 -2.82
C ASP A 63 13.49 -2.69 -4.04
N ALA A 64 14.36 -3.45 -4.73
CA ALA A 64 15.17 -2.98 -5.85
C ALA A 64 14.46 -2.99 -7.22
N ARG A 65 13.15 -3.23 -7.29
CA ARG A 65 12.43 -3.22 -8.58
C ARG A 65 12.39 -1.81 -9.16
N LEU A 66 12.45 -1.70 -10.48
CA LEU A 66 12.42 -0.41 -11.19
C LEU A 66 11.17 0.41 -10.84
N SER A 67 10.03 -0.26 -10.68
CA SER A 67 8.76 0.38 -10.31
C SER A 67 8.65 0.78 -8.85
N SER A 68 9.46 0.21 -7.94
CA SER A 68 9.34 0.42 -6.50
C SER A 68 9.56 1.87 -6.08
N GLY A 69 10.43 2.61 -6.78
CA GLY A 69 10.67 4.01 -6.49
C GLY A 69 9.46 4.91 -6.77
N GLU A 70 8.75 4.69 -7.89
CA GLU A 70 7.54 5.45 -8.22
C GLU A 70 6.39 5.13 -7.27
N LEU A 71 6.17 3.85 -7.00
CA LEU A 71 5.12 3.39 -6.10
C LEU A 71 5.34 3.91 -4.67
N ALA A 72 6.57 3.84 -4.15
CA ALA A 72 6.89 4.39 -2.83
C ALA A 72 6.63 5.89 -2.76
N ARG A 73 7.01 6.68 -3.78
CA ARG A 73 6.72 8.12 -3.81
C ARG A 73 5.22 8.43 -3.81
N GLY A 74 4.44 7.69 -4.60
CA GLY A 74 2.97 7.81 -4.61
C GLY A 74 2.39 7.52 -3.23
N LEU A 75 2.77 6.36 -2.67
CA LEU A 75 2.36 5.89 -1.36
C LEU A 75 2.66 6.90 -0.24
N ILE A 76 3.90 7.39 -0.16
CA ILE A 76 4.33 8.36 0.85
C ILE A 76 3.49 9.63 0.77
N ARG A 77 3.26 10.18 -0.43
CA ARG A 77 2.39 11.36 -0.59
C ARG A 77 0.96 11.09 -0.11
N GLY A 78 0.45 9.89 -0.35
CA GLY A 78 -0.86 9.45 0.10
C GLY A 78 -0.97 9.39 1.61
N VAL A 79 0.03 8.82 2.29
CA VAL A 79 0.04 8.75 3.75
C VAL A 79 0.14 10.14 4.38
N VAL A 80 1.08 10.96 3.90
CA VAL A 80 1.32 12.31 4.43
C VAL A 80 0.07 13.19 4.32
N CYS A 81 -0.75 13.04 3.28
CA CYS A 81 -1.98 13.84 3.15
C CYS A 81 -3.05 13.53 4.22
N THR A 82 -2.87 12.46 5.00
CA THR A 82 -3.72 12.12 6.15
C THR A 82 -3.22 12.71 7.48
N GLY A 83 -2.12 13.48 7.46
CA GLY A 83 -1.50 14.04 8.66
C GLY A 83 -0.70 13.01 9.47
N ILE A 84 -0.14 11.99 8.80
CA ILE A 84 0.76 11.00 9.38
C ILE A 84 2.15 11.21 8.76
N ASP A 85 3.17 11.28 9.59
CA ASP A 85 4.56 11.38 9.15
C ASP A 85 5.06 10.05 8.61
N VAL A 86 5.96 10.10 7.62
CA VAL A 86 6.59 8.92 7.06
C VAL A 86 8.11 9.00 7.23
N VAL A 87 8.67 7.95 7.83
CA VAL A 87 10.11 7.68 7.75
C VAL A 87 10.36 6.79 6.53
N ASP A 88 10.98 7.36 5.49
CA ASP A 88 11.42 6.60 4.33
C ASP A 88 12.73 5.87 4.66
N VAL A 89 12.62 4.55 4.89
CA VAL A 89 13.74 3.63 5.12
C VAL A 89 14.54 3.42 3.83
N GLY A 90 13.95 3.73 2.67
CA GLY A 90 14.59 3.64 1.37
C GLY A 90 14.67 2.21 0.84
N LEU A 91 15.76 1.93 0.12
CA LEU A 91 16.01 0.61 -0.47
C LEU A 91 16.47 -0.36 0.62
N CYS A 92 15.64 -1.35 0.94
CA CYS A 92 15.92 -2.30 2.01
C CYS A 92 15.28 -3.68 1.76
N PRO A 93 15.78 -4.75 2.40
CA PRO A 93 15.06 -6.01 2.44
C PRO A 93 13.80 -5.90 3.33
N THR A 94 12.76 -6.69 3.04
CA THR A 94 11.53 -6.75 3.86
C THR A 94 11.77 -6.89 5.37
N PRO A 95 12.65 -7.78 5.87
CA PRO A 95 12.90 -7.88 7.31
C PRO A 95 13.46 -6.59 7.93
N LEU A 96 14.22 -5.77 7.19
CA LEU A 96 14.69 -4.49 7.69
C LEU A 96 13.55 -3.47 7.81
N GLN A 97 12.62 -3.46 6.84
CA GLN A 97 11.41 -2.64 6.95
C GLN A 97 10.57 -3.07 8.16
N TYR A 98 10.34 -4.36 8.38
CA TYR A 98 9.63 -4.83 9.57
C TYR A 98 10.36 -4.45 10.87
N PHE A 99 11.67 -4.67 10.92
CA PHE A 99 12.50 -4.25 12.06
C PHE A 99 12.36 -2.76 12.36
N SER A 100 12.31 -1.92 11.32
CA SER A 100 12.22 -0.46 11.49
C SER A 100 10.95 -0.02 12.22
N ILE A 101 9.84 -0.76 12.10
CA ILE A 101 8.60 -0.47 12.81
C ILE A 101 8.83 -0.57 14.33
N PHE A 102 9.54 -1.62 14.77
CA PHE A 102 9.88 -1.81 16.19
C PHE A 102 10.95 -0.81 16.63
N HIS A 103 12.02 -0.68 15.85
CA HIS A 103 13.19 0.12 16.23
C HIS A 103 12.89 1.61 16.36
N LEU A 104 12.04 2.15 15.49
CA LEU A 104 11.68 3.57 15.46
C LEU A 104 10.38 3.89 16.20
N ASP A 105 9.86 2.90 16.92
CA ASP A 105 8.55 2.92 17.56
C ASP A 105 7.43 3.52 16.69
N ALA A 106 7.32 3.04 15.46
CA ALA A 106 6.32 3.50 14.52
C ALA A 106 4.94 2.85 14.76
N ASP A 107 3.89 3.56 14.38
CA ASP A 107 2.48 3.13 14.47
C ASP A 107 2.06 2.18 13.35
N GLY A 108 2.98 1.86 12.44
CA GLY A 108 2.74 0.99 11.31
C GLY A 108 3.89 1.02 10.31
N GLY A 109 3.73 0.28 9.23
CA GLY A 109 4.69 0.34 8.14
C GLY A 109 4.20 -0.29 6.86
N ILE A 110 4.85 0.07 5.77
CA ILE A 110 4.54 -0.47 4.44
C ILE A 110 5.83 -0.82 3.72
N MET A 111 5.90 -2.06 3.23
CA MET A 111 6.98 -2.51 2.35
C MET A 111 6.47 -2.59 0.91
N VAL A 112 7.05 -1.76 0.03
CA VAL A 112 6.83 -1.85 -1.42
C VAL A 112 7.72 -2.96 -1.98
N THR A 113 7.13 -4.10 -2.31
CA THR A 113 7.88 -5.23 -2.84
C THR A 113 7.03 -6.14 -3.69
N GLY A 114 7.65 -6.66 -4.75
CA GLY A 114 7.06 -7.76 -5.49
C GLY A 114 7.36 -9.14 -4.92
N SER A 115 8.10 -9.25 -3.82
CA SER A 115 8.58 -10.52 -3.26
C SER A 115 9.33 -11.33 -4.32
N HIS A 116 9.02 -12.61 -4.46
CA HIS A 116 9.59 -13.52 -5.47
C HIS A 116 8.87 -13.51 -6.83
N ASN A 117 7.86 -12.64 -7.04
CA ASN A 117 7.13 -12.61 -8.31
C ASN A 117 8.02 -12.11 -9.47
N PRO A 118 7.65 -12.35 -10.73
CA PRO A 118 8.41 -11.87 -11.89
C PRO A 118 8.67 -10.34 -11.87
N PRO A 119 9.67 -9.80 -12.61
CA PRO A 119 10.10 -8.41 -12.50
C PRO A 119 9.00 -7.34 -12.72
N GLU A 120 8.07 -7.58 -13.64
CA GLU A 120 6.95 -6.70 -14.02
C GLU A 120 5.91 -6.51 -12.91
N TYR A 121 5.91 -7.43 -11.96
CA TYR A 121 5.00 -7.48 -10.84
C TYR A 121 5.56 -6.59 -9.69
N ASN A 122 4.75 -5.73 -9.05
CA ASN A 122 5.05 -5.14 -7.70
C ASN A 122 3.91 -5.26 -6.64
N GLY A 123 4.12 -4.84 -5.40
CA GLY A 123 3.10 -5.02 -4.35
C GLY A 123 3.37 -4.25 -3.07
N PHE A 124 2.47 -4.42 -2.10
CA PHE A 124 2.49 -3.74 -0.82
C PHE A 124 2.19 -4.73 0.31
N LYS A 125 3.11 -4.84 1.27
CA LYS A 125 2.85 -5.49 2.55
C LYS A 125 2.61 -4.41 3.59
N LEU A 126 1.51 -4.50 4.33
CA LEU A 126 1.03 -3.43 5.19
C LEU A 126 0.96 -3.91 6.64
N SER A 127 1.39 -3.05 7.57
CA SER A 127 1.35 -3.32 9.00
C SER A 127 0.71 -2.16 9.75
N ILE A 128 -0.21 -2.49 10.67
CA ILE A 128 -0.81 -1.55 11.63
C ILE A 128 -0.25 -1.89 13.00
N GLY A 129 0.27 -0.89 13.71
CA GLY A 129 1.13 -1.13 14.86
C GLY A 129 2.32 -2.00 14.44
N LYS A 130 2.54 -3.10 15.16
CA LYS A 130 3.61 -4.06 14.87
C LYS A 130 3.14 -5.31 14.11
N GLU A 131 1.86 -5.35 13.71
CA GLU A 131 1.24 -6.54 13.12
C GLU A 131 0.97 -6.33 11.63
N THR A 132 1.19 -7.37 10.83
CA THR A 132 0.78 -7.38 9.42
C THR A 132 -0.74 -7.48 9.34
N ILE A 133 -1.38 -6.69 8.48
CA ILE A 133 -2.83 -6.79 8.27
C ILE A 133 -3.17 -7.97 7.34
N TYR A 134 -4.23 -8.68 7.65
CA TYR A 134 -4.78 -9.78 6.86
C TYR A 134 -6.29 -9.91 7.12
N GLY A 135 -6.98 -10.75 6.35
CA GLY A 135 -8.40 -11.05 6.54
C GLY A 135 -9.28 -9.78 6.56
N ASP A 136 -10.09 -9.61 7.60
CA ASP A 136 -11.01 -8.48 7.71
C ASP A 136 -10.31 -7.11 7.67
N SER A 137 -9.08 -7.03 8.17
CA SER A 137 -8.32 -5.76 8.20
C SER A 137 -7.92 -5.30 6.80
N ILE A 138 -7.51 -6.23 5.92
CA ILE A 138 -7.18 -5.88 4.53
C ILE A 138 -8.44 -5.59 3.71
N GLN A 139 -9.57 -6.23 4.03
CA GLN A 139 -10.86 -5.89 3.43
C GLN A 139 -11.36 -4.50 3.85
N ARG A 140 -11.15 -4.13 5.12
CA ARG A 140 -11.48 -2.78 5.59
C ARG A 140 -10.67 -1.71 4.86
N LEU A 141 -9.38 -1.96 4.65
CA LEU A 141 -8.54 -1.07 3.83
C LEU A 141 -9.07 -0.95 2.39
N ARG A 142 -9.49 -2.07 1.79
CA ARG A 142 -10.09 -2.11 0.45
C ARG A 142 -11.35 -1.24 0.39
N GLU A 143 -12.24 -1.35 1.36
CA GLU A 143 -13.45 -0.51 1.43
C GLU A 143 -13.11 0.98 1.48
N ILE A 144 -12.17 1.39 2.33
CA ILE A 144 -11.75 2.80 2.47
C ILE A 144 -11.14 3.31 1.15
N LEU A 145 -10.40 2.45 0.44
CA LEU A 145 -9.78 2.82 -0.83
C LEU A 145 -10.82 3.13 -1.92
N PHE A 146 -11.94 2.41 -1.95
CA PHE A 146 -12.92 2.46 -3.04
C PHE A 146 -14.21 3.23 -2.71
N ASN A 147 -14.60 3.34 -1.44
CA ASN A 147 -15.81 4.06 -0.99
C ASN A 147 -15.53 5.56 -0.80
N ARG A 148 -15.21 6.26 -1.91
CA ARG A 148 -14.99 7.70 -1.94
C ARG A 148 -16.23 8.50 -1.59
#